data_AF-A0A1C5HGC7-F1
#
_entry.id   AF-A0A1C5HGC7-F1
#
_cell.length_a   1.000
_cell.length_b   1.000
_cell.length_c   1.000
_cell.angle_alpha   90.00
_cell.angle_beta   90.00
_cell.angle_gamma   90.00
#
_symmetry.space_group_name_H-M   'P 1'
#
loop_
_entity.id
_entity.type
_entity.pdbx_description
1 polymer ?
#
loop_
_entity_poly.entity_id
_entity_poly.type
_entity_poly.pdbx_seq_one_letter_code
_entity_poly.pdbx_strand_id
1 'polypeptide(L)'
;MPQRNGALLIPGEEMLSCFEAMRDFVVFTNKRLIAVDVQGISGKKRDFTSLPYSKIQAFSVETAGSFDLDAELDLWFSGLGKVRLEFKSSCDIRAVGQLVATHVL
;
A
#
# COMPACT_ATOMS: atom_id res chain seq x y z
N MET A 1 -0.02 8.64 -14.83
CA MET A 1 -0.63 7.66 -13.90
C MET A 1 0.14 6.36 -14.02
N PRO A 2 0.57 5.72 -12.91
CA PRO A 2 1.25 4.44 -12.99
C PRO A 2 0.33 3.45 -13.74
N GLN A 3 0.90 2.71 -14.69
CA GLN A 3 0.12 1.96 -15.66
C GLN A 3 -0.78 0.93 -14.96
N ARG A 4 -2.08 0.96 -15.30
CA ARG A 4 -3.12 -0.01 -14.94
C ARG A 4 -2.68 -1.48 -15.15
N ASN A 5 -1.73 -1.71 -16.05
CA ASN A 5 -1.22 -3.01 -16.48
C ASN A 5 -0.08 -3.59 -15.60
N GLY A 6 0.29 -2.93 -14.50
CA GLY A 6 1.42 -3.35 -13.66
C GLY A 6 1.07 -4.23 -12.46
N ALA A 7 -0.20 -4.34 -12.06
CA ALA A 7 -0.59 -5.04 -10.85
C ALA A 7 -0.90 -6.52 -11.09
N LEU A 8 -0.48 -7.39 -10.16
CA LEU A 8 -0.70 -8.85 -10.20
C LEU A 8 -2.16 -9.21 -9.82
N LEU A 9 -3.12 -8.84 -10.66
CA LEU A 9 -4.56 -9.05 -10.43
C LEU A 9 -5.02 -10.44 -10.84
N ILE A 10 -5.95 -11.02 -10.07
CA ILE A 10 -6.67 -12.25 -10.44
C ILE A 10 -8.04 -11.92 -11.09
N PRO A 11 -8.69 -12.87 -11.78
CA PRO A 11 -10.04 -12.66 -12.30
C PRO A 11 -11.03 -12.21 -11.20
N GLY A 12 -11.75 -11.11 -11.46
CA GLY A 12 -12.70 -10.51 -10.49
C GLY A 12 -12.05 -9.68 -9.36
N GLU A 13 -10.72 -9.53 -9.36
CA GLU A 13 -10.03 -8.57 -8.52
C GLU A 13 -9.94 -7.22 -9.24
N GLU A 14 -10.44 -6.17 -8.60
CA GLU A 14 -10.50 -4.82 -9.15
C GLU A 14 -9.60 -3.88 -8.36
N MET A 15 -8.84 -3.05 -9.08
CA MET A 15 -8.06 -1.96 -8.48
C MET A 15 -9.00 -0.83 -8.06
N LEU A 16 -8.96 -0.49 -6.78
CA LEU A 16 -9.74 0.62 -6.19
C LEU A 16 -8.95 1.92 -6.23
N SER A 17 -7.67 1.87 -5.87
CA SER A 17 -6.78 3.02 -5.87
C SER A 17 -5.31 2.60 -5.96
N CYS A 18 -4.45 3.56 -6.26
CA CYS A 18 -3.02 3.39 -6.31
C CYS A 18 -2.36 4.66 -5.76
N PHE A 19 -1.47 4.49 -4.78
CA PHE A 19 -0.77 5.59 -4.12
C PHE A 19 0.73 5.43 -4.33
N GLU A 20 1.40 6.54 -4.67
CA GLU A 20 2.86 6.57 -4.72
C GLU A 20 3.43 6.48 -3.31
N ALA A 21 4.38 5.55 -3.13
CA ALA A 21 5.13 5.39 -1.91
C ALA A 21 6.53 6.01 -2.08
N MET A 22 7.29 6.11 -1.00
CA MET A 22 8.68 6.59 -1.08
C MET A 22 9.60 5.62 -1.83
N ARG A 23 9.37 4.31 -1.69
CA ARG A 23 10.14 3.31 -2.43
C ARG A 23 9.57 3.08 -3.82
N ASP A 24 8.24 2.91 -3.96
CA ASP A 24 7.62 2.68 -5.27
C ASP A 24 6.11 3.00 -5.37
N PHE A 25 5.19 2.06 -5.13
CA PHE A 25 3.75 2.36 -5.02
C PHE A 25 2.97 1.22 -4.37
N VAL A 26 1.80 1.55 -3.83
CA VAL A 26 0.89 0.59 -3.22
C VAL A 26 -0.44 0.62 -3.97
N VAL A 27 -0.85 -0.54 -4.46
CA VAL A 27 -2.14 -0.74 -5.12
C VAL A 27 -3.13 -1.30 -4.11
N PHE A 28 -4.28 -0.66 -3.97
CA PHE A 28 -5.39 -1.18 -3.19
C PHE A 28 -6.39 -1.82 -4.14
N THR A 29 -6.72 -3.08 -3.90
CA THR A 29 -7.76 -3.80 -4.64
C THR A 29 -8.97 -4.06 -3.74
N ASN A 30 -10.03 -4.63 -4.29
CA ASN A 30 -11.16 -5.15 -3.52
C ASN A 30 -10.82 -6.46 -2.76
N LYS A 31 -9.57 -6.95 -2.79
CA LYS A 31 -9.14 -8.19 -2.12
C LYS A 31 -7.94 -8.01 -1.18
N ARG A 32 -6.99 -7.14 -1.52
CA ARG A 32 -5.71 -6.99 -0.82
C ARG A 32 -5.03 -5.66 -1.16
N LEU A 33 -4.01 -5.31 -0.40
CA LEU A 33 -3.00 -4.36 -0.86
C LEU A 33 -1.93 -5.14 -1.65
N ILE A 34 -1.34 -4.49 -2.65
CA ILE A 34 -0.19 -4.99 -3.39
C ILE A 34 0.88 -3.90 -3.31
N ALA A 35 1.91 -4.12 -2.50
CA ALA A 35 3.09 -3.28 -2.48
C ALA A 35 4.01 -3.70 -3.63
N VAL A 36 4.36 -2.76 -4.49
CA VAL A 36 5.26 -3.01 -5.62
C VAL A 36 6.57 -2.30 -5.32
N ASP A 37 7.70 -2.98 -5.47
CA ASP A 37 9.04 -2.41 -5.38
C ASP A 37 9.76 -2.57 -6.74
N VAL A 38 10.26 -1.49 -7.35
CA VAL A 38 10.96 -1.44 -8.63
C VAL A 38 12.46 -1.46 -8.37
N GLN A 39 13.07 -2.60 -8.65
CA GLN A 39 14.46 -2.86 -8.38
C GLN A 39 15.35 -2.72 -9.62
N GLY A 40 16.62 -2.37 -9.38
CA GLY A 40 17.70 -2.42 -10.35
C GLY A 40 17.76 -1.21 -11.29
N ILE A 41 18.92 -1.06 -11.93
CA ILE A 41 19.30 0.14 -12.70
C ILE A 41 18.35 0.42 -13.88
N SER A 42 17.77 -0.63 -14.48
CA SER A 42 16.84 -0.50 -15.62
C SER A 42 15.38 -0.28 -15.22
N GLY A 43 15.03 -0.39 -13.94
CA GLY A 43 13.64 -0.32 -13.44
C GLY A 43 12.69 -1.40 -13.98
N LYS A 44 13.24 -2.47 -14.58
CA LYS A 44 12.46 -3.57 -15.16
C LYS A 44 12.11 -4.66 -14.15
N LYS A 45 12.95 -4.86 -13.13
CA LYS A 45 12.68 -5.86 -12.10
C LYS A 45 11.68 -5.26 -11.12
N ARG A 46 10.60 -6.01 -10.82
CA ARG A 46 9.59 -5.61 -9.85
C ARG A 46 9.37 -6.73 -8.86
N ASP A 47 9.33 -6.39 -7.58
CA ASP A 47 8.89 -7.26 -6.51
C ASP A 47 7.45 -6.89 -6.13
N PHE A 48 6.61 -7.90 -5.90
CA PHE A 48 5.19 -7.73 -5.64
C PHE A 48 4.83 -8.45 -4.36
N THR A 49 4.56 -7.68 -3.30
CA THR A 49 4.11 -8.22 -2.02
C THR A 49 2.60 -8.08 -1.91
N SER A 50 1.89 -9.21 -1.82
CA SER A 50 0.46 -9.26 -1.59
C SER A 50 0.13 -9.29 -0.10
N LEU A 51 -0.71 -8.35 0.35
CA LEU A 51 -1.09 -8.16 1.75
C LEU A 51 -2.62 -8.25 1.88
N PRO A 52 -3.19 -9.45 2.15
CA PRO A 52 -4.64 -9.63 2.21
C PRO A 52 -5.27 -8.90 3.40
N TYR A 53 -6.38 -8.19 3.18
CA TYR A 53 -7.08 -7.47 4.26
C TYR A 53 -7.52 -8.41 5.38
N SER A 54 -8.01 -9.60 5.03
CA SER A 54 -8.47 -10.62 5.99
C SER A 54 -7.37 -11.15 6.93
N LYS A 55 -6.11 -10.76 6.72
CA LYS A 55 -4.97 -11.14 7.55
C LYS A 55 -4.42 -9.98 8.37
N ILE A 56 -4.97 -8.78 8.27
CA ILE A 56 -4.58 -7.61 9.07
C ILE A 56 -5.29 -7.70 10.43
N GLN A 57 -4.54 -7.76 11.53
CA GLN A 57 -5.11 -7.78 12.89
C GLN A 57 -5.25 -6.37 13.49
N ALA A 58 -4.38 -5.45 13.08
CA ALA A 58 -4.42 -4.06 13.49
C ALA A 58 -3.79 -3.20 12.40
N PHE A 59 -4.15 -1.92 12.38
CA PHE A 59 -3.50 -0.91 11.56
C PHE A 59 -3.41 0.42 12.31
N SER A 60 -2.44 1.25 11.92
CA SER A 60 -2.23 2.60 12.44
C SER A 60 -1.88 3.53 11.28
N VAL A 61 -2.39 4.75 11.34
CA VAL A 61 -2.15 5.79 10.35
C VAL A 61 -1.49 6.98 11.02
N GLU A 62 -0.34 7.39 10.50
CA GLU A 62 0.40 8.57 10.94
C GLU A 62 0.40 9.62 9.83
N THR A 63 -0.04 10.83 10.15
CA THR A 63 -0.06 11.95 9.19
C THR A 63 1.29 12.65 9.15
N ALA A 64 1.73 13.06 7.96
CA ALA A 64 2.93 13.88 7.81
C ALA A 64 2.86 15.15 8.67
N GLY A 65 3.97 15.44 9.36
CA GLY A 65 4.14 16.66 10.16
C GLY A 65 4.73 17.80 9.34
N SER A 66 4.99 18.94 9.99
CA SER A 66 5.54 20.13 9.31
C SER A 66 7.02 20.02 8.93
N PHE A 67 7.76 19.03 9.45
CA PHE A 67 9.22 18.92 9.32
C PHE A 67 9.69 17.62 8.65
N ASP A 68 9.00 16.50 8.85
CA ASP A 68 9.30 15.22 8.19
C ASP A 68 8.14 14.89 7.25
N LEU A 69 8.48 14.73 5.97
CA LEU A 69 7.60 14.96 4.83
C LEU A 69 6.82 13.72 4.39
N ASP A 70 6.71 12.69 5.23
CA ASP A 70 6.09 11.43 4.86
C ASP A 70 4.99 11.02 5.83
N ALA A 71 3.92 10.46 5.27
CA ALA A 71 2.83 9.86 6.02
C ALA A 71 3.04 8.34 6.07
N GLU A 72 2.64 7.70 7.16
CA GLU A 72 2.89 6.27 7.37
C GLU A 72 1.59 5.48 7.58
N LEU A 73 1.58 4.25 7.07
CA LEU A 73 0.60 3.22 7.41
C LEU A 73 1.35 2.01 7.98
N ASP A 74 1.07 1.67 9.23
CA ASP A 74 1.54 0.44 9.85
C ASP A 74 0.42 -0.61 9.82
N LEU A 75 0.74 -1.82 9.38
CA LEU A 75 -0.15 -2.97 9.31
C LEU A 75 0.43 -4.12 10.13
N TRP A 76 -0.36 -4.72 11.01
CA TRP A 76 0.06 -5.88 11.79
C TRP A 76 -0.55 -7.16 11.26
N PHE A 77 0.31 -8.14 10.99
CA PHE A 77 -0.02 -9.46 10.47
C PHE A 77 0.45 -10.55 11.44
N SER A 78 -0.42 -11.51 11.74
CA SER A 78 -0.11 -12.64 12.61
C SER A 78 0.98 -13.50 11.97
N GLY A 79 2.11 -13.64 12.66
CA GLY A 79 3.27 -14.42 12.20
C GLY A 79 4.25 -13.66 11.28
N LEU A 80 3.78 -12.66 10.53
CA LEU A 80 4.66 -11.79 9.71
C LEU A 80 5.15 -10.57 10.49
N GLY A 81 4.42 -10.13 11.51
CA GLY A 81 4.75 -8.95 12.30
C GLY A 81 4.22 -7.65 11.68
N LYS A 82 4.95 -6.55 11.93
CA LYS A 82 4.57 -5.21 11.45
C LYS A 82 5.13 -4.96 10.05
N VAL A 83 4.27 -4.56 9.12
CA VAL A 83 4.63 -4.04 7.80
C VAL A 83 4.36 -2.54 7.79
N ARG A 84 5.39 -1.76 7.47
CA ARG A 84 5.30 -0.29 7.35
C ARG A 84 5.30 0.13 5.89
N LEU A 85 4.34 0.96 5.51
CA LEU A 85 4.24 1.60 4.21
C LEU A 85 4.35 3.12 4.38
N GLU A 86 5.32 3.71 3.69
CA GLU A 86 5.61 5.15 3.72
C GLU A 86 5.11 5.80 2.43
N PHE A 87 4.33 6.86 2.59
CA PHE A 87 3.73 7.63 1.50
C PHE A 87 4.28 9.05 1.50
N LYS A 88 4.42 9.62 0.31
CA LYS A 88 4.79 11.03 0.16
C LYS A 88 3.78 11.92 0.90
N SER A 89 4.22 13.05 1.45
CA SER A 89 3.37 14.07 2.12
C SER A 89 2.13 14.49 1.36
N SER A 90 2.14 14.43 0.02
CA SER A 90 0.97 14.77 -0.81
C SER A 90 -0.14 13.71 -0.79
N CYS A 91 0.13 12.53 -0.22
CA CYS A 91 -0.85 11.45 -0.09
C CYS A 91 -1.91 11.80 0.97
N ASP A 92 -3.19 11.65 0.62
CA ASP A 92 -4.26 11.68 1.61
C ASP A 92 -4.26 10.39 2.43
N ILE A 93 -3.43 10.35 3.47
CA ILE A 93 -3.29 9.17 4.33
C ILE A 93 -4.57 8.86 5.11
N ARG A 94 -5.46 9.84 5.31
CA ARG A 94 -6.76 9.60 5.96
C ARG A 94 -7.67 8.78 5.05
N ALA A 95 -7.69 9.10 3.75
CA ALA A 95 -8.38 8.30 2.75
C ALA A 95 -7.80 6.88 2.66
N VAL A 96 -6.47 6.74 2.74
CA VAL A 96 -5.81 5.42 2.82
C VAL A 96 -6.30 4.64 4.06
N GLY A 97 -6.33 5.28 5.23
CA GLY A 97 -6.84 4.67 6.46
C GLY A 97 -8.29 4.22 6.37
N GLN A 98 -9.16 5.06 5.79
CA GLN A 98 -10.58 4.73 5.56
C GLN A 98 -10.73 3.53 4.61
N LEU A 99 -9.89 3.46 3.58
CA LEU A 99 -9.91 2.35 2.62
C LEU A 99 -9.50 1.03 3.28
N VAL A 100 -8.47 1.04 4.13
CA VAL A 100 -8.10 -0.13 4.95
C VAL A 100 -9.26 -0.51 5.88
N ALA A 101 -9.80 0.46 6.62
CA ALA A 101 -10.92 0.24 7.56
C ALA A 101 -12.14 -0.41 6.88
N THR A 102 -12.47 0.02 5.66
CA THR A 102 -13.61 -0.51 4.88
C THR A 102 -13.48 -2.01 4.56
N HIS A 103 -12.27 -2.56 4.54
CA HIS A 103 -12.03 -3.97 4.18
C HIS A 103 -11.66 -4.86 5.36
N VAL A 104 -11.34 -4.29 6.52
CA VAL A 104 -10.91 -5.06 7.72
C VAL A 104 -11.95 -5.07 8.85
N LEU A 105 -12.97 -4.21 8.78
CA LEU A 105 -14.09 -4.12 9.73
C LEU A 105 -15.39 -4.58 9.09
#